data_AF-A0A1M6X308-F1
#
_entry.id   AF-A0A1M6X308-F1
#
_cell.length_a   1.000
_cell.length_b   1.000
_cell.length_c   1.000
_cell.angle_alpha   90.00
_cell.angle_beta   90.00
_cell.angle_gamma   90.00
#
_symmetry.space_group_name_H-M   'P 1'
#
loop_
_entity.id
_entity.type
_entity.pdbx_description
1 polymer ?
#
loop_
_entity_poly.entity_id
_entity_poly.type
_entity_poly.pdbx_seq_one_letter_code
_entity_poly.pdbx_strand_id
1 'polypeptide(L)'
;MEAANLGAEEETAVDAALSDFAFIEPYLSAEETDKYALEQARIEVYVRAALRIFPRYPLLAAEQEFTVPIVNPQNGSKSRTYVLGGKADGIVLLDGKRYLLEYKTSGITYDHFIEQYGGNRQITLYSEALQVEGAAVRYIGKTRKQPQKGETLEGYKARLLEEFLATNDKVVETFLFPTPEQRAEFQAQLWHATQVMGFERRRGVLRKNYHACADCEFHAACYQEDNWQSLYTRSETSHDELQNAR
;
A
#
# COMPACT_ATOMS: atom_id res chain seq x y z
N MET A 1 -11.21 -5.54 -0.41
CA MET A 1 -10.60 -6.88 -0.60
C MET A 1 -10.46 -7.65 0.70
N GLU A 2 -10.10 -7.00 1.81
CA GLU A 2 -10.03 -7.61 3.15
C GLU A 2 -11.28 -8.42 3.52
N ALA A 3 -12.47 -7.82 3.43
CA ALA A 3 -13.73 -8.50 3.74
C ALA A 3 -13.88 -9.85 3.02
N ALA A 4 -13.51 -9.93 1.74
CA ALA A 4 -13.57 -11.18 0.99
C ALA A 4 -12.50 -12.20 1.42
N ASN A 5 -11.30 -11.74 1.81
CA ASN A 5 -10.29 -12.63 2.39
C ASN A 5 -10.78 -13.26 3.71
N LEU A 6 -11.60 -12.52 4.46
CA LEU A 6 -12.30 -13.00 5.67
C LEU A 6 -13.53 -13.86 5.37
N GLY A 7 -13.79 -14.16 4.09
CA GLY A 7 -14.88 -15.03 3.66
C GLY A 7 -16.20 -14.33 3.38
N ALA A 8 -16.25 -13.00 3.33
CA ALA A 8 -17.45 -12.29 2.92
C ALA A 8 -17.81 -12.56 1.44
N GLU A 9 -19.10 -12.40 1.14
CA GLU A 9 -19.62 -12.48 -0.22
C GLU A 9 -19.14 -11.31 -1.08
N GLU A 10 -19.22 -11.48 -2.42
CA GLU A 10 -18.75 -10.47 -3.38
C GLU A 10 -19.39 -9.10 -3.14
N GLU A 11 -20.71 -9.05 -2.96
CA GLU A 11 -21.43 -7.78 -2.72
C GLU A 11 -20.96 -7.09 -1.44
N THR A 12 -20.78 -7.84 -0.35
CA THR A 12 -20.29 -7.28 0.92
C THR A 12 -18.88 -6.70 0.78
N ALA A 13 -18.04 -7.33 -0.04
CA ALA A 13 -16.69 -6.83 -0.28
C ALA A 13 -16.67 -5.59 -1.20
N VAL A 14 -17.62 -5.49 -2.14
CA VAL A 14 -17.85 -4.29 -2.95
C VAL A 14 -18.35 -3.15 -2.07
N ASP A 15 -19.36 -3.38 -1.24
CA ASP A 15 -19.93 -2.39 -0.32
C ASP A 15 -18.86 -1.84 0.63
N ALA A 16 -18.03 -2.72 1.20
CA ALA A 16 -16.92 -2.30 2.05
C ALA A 16 -15.93 -1.39 1.29
N ALA A 17 -15.55 -1.74 0.06
CA ALA A 17 -14.64 -0.93 -0.73
C ALA A 17 -15.23 0.44 -1.13
N LEU A 18 -16.53 0.49 -1.43
CA LEU A 18 -17.22 1.74 -1.73
C LEU A 18 -17.39 2.60 -0.47
N SER A 19 -17.67 1.99 0.68
CA SER A 19 -17.73 2.67 1.97
C SER A 19 -16.37 3.28 2.35
N ASP A 20 -15.28 2.56 2.13
CA ASP A 20 -13.93 3.08 2.38
C ASP A 20 -13.63 4.27 1.47
N PHE A 21 -14.12 4.27 0.23
CA PHE A 21 -13.95 5.39 -0.70
C PHE A 21 -14.84 6.60 -0.38
N ALA A 22 -15.93 6.42 0.35
CA ALA A 22 -16.89 7.47 0.67
C ALA A 22 -16.31 8.60 1.56
N PHE A 23 -15.12 8.41 2.15
CA PHE A 23 -14.45 9.47 2.93
C PHE A 23 -14.20 10.75 2.14
N ILE A 24 -14.16 10.69 0.80
CA ILE A 24 -13.93 11.87 -0.05
C ILE A 24 -15.20 12.70 -0.22
N GLU A 25 -16.39 12.12 -0.04
CA GLU A 25 -17.68 12.76 -0.34
C GLU A 25 -17.84 14.15 0.29
N PRO A 26 -17.47 14.39 1.56
CA PRO A 26 -17.59 15.71 2.18
C PRO A 26 -16.75 16.81 1.54
N TYR A 27 -15.76 16.43 0.71
CA TYR A 27 -14.80 17.34 0.10
C TYR A 27 -15.09 17.61 -1.39
N LEU A 28 -16.16 17.01 -1.96
CA LEU A 28 -16.48 17.15 -3.37
C LEU A 28 -17.19 18.46 -3.68
N SER A 29 -16.75 19.12 -4.75
CA SER A 29 -17.53 20.15 -5.43
C SER A 29 -18.66 19.54 -6.29
N ALA A 30 -19.58 20.40 -6.74
CA ALA A 30 -20.67 19.98 -7.63
C ALA A 30 -20.16 19.36 -8.96
N GLU A 31 -19.03 19.83 -9.50
CA GLU A 31 -18.42 19.27 -10.72
C GLU A 31 -17.78 17.89 -10.47
N GLU A 32 -17.30 17.65 -9.25
CA GLU A 32 -16.63 16.40 -8.88
C GLU A 32 -17.61 15.27 -8.57
N THR A 33 -18.90 15.59 -8.36
CA THR A 33 -19.93 14.58 -8.05
C THR A 33 -20.13 13.57 -9.19
N ASP A 34 -20.14 14.04 -10.45
CA ASP A 34 -20.25 13.15 -11.62
C ASP A 34 -19.00 12.27 -11.81
N LYS A 35 -17.81 12.84 -11.53
CA LYS A 35 -16.54 12.11 -11.55
C LYS A 35 -16.52 11.06 -10.46
N TYR A 36 -17.07 11.37 -9.29
CA TYR A 36 -17.15 10.46 -8.15
C TYR A 36 -17.99 9.22 -8.46
N ALA A 37 -19.20 9.37 -9.02
CA ALA A 37 -20.04 8.24 -9.41
C ALA A 37 -19.35 7.32 -10.43
N LEU A 38 -18.58 7.90 -11.35
CA LEU A 38 -17.79 7.15 -12.31
C LEU A 38 -16.63 6.39 -11.66
N GLU A 39 -15.91 7.00 -10.71
CA GLU A 39 -14.85 6.31 -9.96
C GLU A 39 -15.42 5.18 -9.09
N GLN A 40 -16.58 5.37 -8.45
CA GLN A 40 -17.28 4.30 -7.73
C GLN A 40 -17.56 3.10 -8.64
N ALA A 41 -18.08 3.35 -9.85
CA ALA A 41 -18.32 2.30 -10.83
C ALA A 41 -17.04 1.55 -11.23
N ARG A 42 -15.90 2.24 -11.33
CA ARG A 42 -14.60 1.61 -11.61
C ARG A 42 -14.10 0.79 -10.43
N ILE A 43 -14.21 1.29 -9.20
CA ILE A 43 -13.82 0.59 -7.98
C ILE A 43 -14.61 -0.72 -7.86
N GLU A 44 -15.92 -0.66 -8.07
CA GLU A 44 -16.78 -1.85 -8.08
C GLU A 44 -16.25 -2.89 -9.09
N VAL A 45 -15.98 -2.48 -10.34
CA VAL A 45 -15.43 -3.37 -11.37
C VAL A 45 -14.09 -3.97 -10.94
N TYR A 46 -13.19 -3.16 -10.38
CA TYR A 46 -11.87 -3.62 -9.94
C TYR A 46 -11.97 -4.68 -8.84
N VAL A 47 -12.83 -4.44 -7.85
CA VAL A 47 -13.07 -5.38 -6.75
C VAL A 47 -13.68 -6.67 -7.29
N ARG A 48 -14.75 -6.60 -8.09
CA ARG A 48 -15.39 -7.79 -8.66
C ARG A 48 -14.42 -8.60 -9.54
N ALA A 49 -13.67 -7.93 -10.41
CA ALA A 49 -12.68 -8.61 -11.25
C ALA A 49 -11.61 -9.31 -10.40
N ALA A 50 -11.06 -8.61 -9.39
CA ALA A 50 -10.07 -9.17 -8.48
C ALA A 50 -10.60 -10.40 -7.73
N LEU A 51 -11.84 -10.34 -7.22
CA LEU A 51 -12.45 -11.43 -6.46
C LEU A 51 -12.75 -12.68 -7.30
N ARG A 52 -13.04 -12.49 -8.58
CA ARG A 52 -13.35 -13.58 -9.52
C ARG A 52 -12.11 -14.21 -10.13
N ILE A 53 -11.05 -13.43 -10.32
CA ILE A 53 -9.80 -13.87 -10.96
C ILE A 53 -8.83 -14.45 -9.94
N PHE A 54 -8.64 -13.77 -8.80
CA PHE A 54 -7.62 -14.21 -7.85
C PHE A 54 -8.05 -15.46 -7.09
N PRO A 55 -7.17 -16.45 -6.94
CA PRO A 55 -7.45 -17.61 -6.11
C PRO A 55 -7.63 -17.20 -4.64
N ARG A 56 -8.42 -17.97 -3.88
CA ARG A 56 -8.53 -17.77 -2.43
C ARG A 56 -7.50 -18.63 -1.72
N TYR A 57 -6.70 -18.00 -0.86
CA TYR A 57 -5.78 -18.68 0.04
C TYR A 57 -6.30 -18.61 1.47
N PRO A 58 -6.05 -19.63 2.32
CA PRO A 58 -6.33 -19.53 3.75
C PRO A 58 -5.63 -18.32 4.36
N LEU A 59 -6.43 -17.40 4.88
CA LEU A 59 -5.95 -16.20 5.57
C LEU A 59 -5.55 -16.55 7.00
N LEU A 60 -4.31 -16.24 7.37
CA LEU A 60 -3.79 -16.42 8.73
C LEU A 60 -3.97 -15.15 9.58
N ALA A 61 -3.82 -13.99 8.95
CA ALA A 61 -4.04 -12.69 9.57
C ALA A 61 -4.39 -11.66 8.51
N ALA A 62 -5.27 -10.72 8.83
CA ALA A 62 -5.50 -9.49 8.06
C ALA A 62 -5.01 -8.30 8.89
N GLU A 63 -4.53 -7.25 8.22
CA GLU A 63 -4.19 -5.97 8.84
C GLU A 63 -3.24 -6.12 10.05
N GLN A 64 -2.27 -7.04 9.92
CA GLN A 64 -1.40 -7.41 11.03
C GLN A 64 -0.36 -6.31 11.29
N GLU A 65 -0.51 -5.64 12.43
CA GLU A 65 0.54 -4.79 12.99
C GLU A 65 1.75 -5.63 13.41
N PHE A 66 2.95 -5.08 13.21
CA PHE A 66 4.18 -5.62 13.75
C PHE A 66 5.08 -4.51 14.26
N THR A 67 5.93 -4.88 15.22
CA THR A 67 7.04 -4.06 15.67
C THR A 67 8.21 -4.98 15.96
N VAL A 68 9.31 -4.79 15.24
CA VAL A 68 10.50 -5.64 15.33
C VAL A 68 11.74 -4.82 15.67
N PRO A 69 12.68 -5.39 16.45
CA PRO A 69 13.93 -4.70 16.75
C PRO A 69 14.77 -4.52 15.48
N ILE A 70 15.35 -3.34 15.30
CA ILE A 70 16.39 -3.14 14.29
C ILE A 70 17.71 -3.69 14.84
N VAL A 71 18.33 -4.64 14.14
CA VAL A 71 19.53 -5.37 14.58
C VAL A 71 20.74 -4.91 13.78
N ASN A 72 21.88 -4.71 14.46
CA ASN A 72 23.16 -4.50 13.80
C ASN A 72 23.64 -5.82 13.18
N PRO A 73 23.80 -5.91 11.85
CA PRO A 73 24.19 -7.15 11.19
C PRO A 73 25.62 -7.61 11.52
N GLN A 74 26.49 -6.73 12.01
CA GLN A 74 27.89 -7.06 12.31
C GLN A 74 28.09 -7.77 13.64
N ASN A 75 27.25 -7.46 14.64
CA ASN A 75 27.45 -7.93 16.02
C ASN A 75 26.17 -8.38 16.72
N GLY A 76 25.03 -8.39 16.02
CA GLY A 76 23.73 -8.83 16.56
C GLY A 76 23.11 -7.90 17.61
N SER A 77 23.71 -6.74 17.88
CA SER A 77 23.18 -5.81 18.89
C SER A 77 21.91 -5.12 18.39
N LYS A 78 20.91 -4.99 19.26
CA LYS A 78 19.65 -4.28 18.95
C LYS A 78 19.83 -2.77 19.09
N SER A 79 19.17 -2.00 18.23
CA SER A 79 18.99 -0.57 18.41
C SER A 79 18.25 -0.30 19.73
N ARG A 80 18.75 0.68 20.50
CA ARG A 80 18.14 1.10 21.77
C ARG A 80 17.10 2.21 21.62
N THR A 81 17.02 2.81 20.43
CA THR A 81 16.29 4.06 20.18
C THR A 81 15.23 3.90 19.10
N TYR A 82 15.40 2.95 18.19
CA TYR A 82 14.55 2.81 17.01
C TYR A 82 14.14 1.35 16.86
N VAL A 83 12.86 1.16 16.55
CA VAL A 83 12.25 -0.10 16.14
C VAL A 83 11.70 0.07 14.73
N LEU A 84 11.51 -1.04 14.01
CA LEU A 84 10.80 -1.05 12.75
C LEU A 84 9.35 -1.47 13.02
N GLY A 85 8.41 -0.56 12.79
CA GLY A 85 6.98 -0.83 12.88
C GLY A 85 6.31 -0.77 11.51
N GLY A 86 5.21 -1.49 11.36
CA GLY A 86 4.38 -1.46 10.15
C GLY A 86 3.12 -2.29 10.31
N LYS A 87 2.29 -2.26 9.27
CA LYS A 87 1.03 -2.99 9.17
C LYS A 87 0.96 -3.67 7.81
N ALA A 88 0.60 -4.94 7.80
CA ALA A 88 0.52 -5.74 6.58
C ALA A 88 -0.93 -6.06 6.22
N ASP A 89 -1.31 -5.83 4.97
CA ASP A 89 -2.67 -6.08 4.44
C ASP A 89 -3.17 -7.50 4.80
N GLY A 90 -2.32 -8.52 4.61
CA GLY A 90 -2.62 -9.86 5.08
C GLY A 90 -1.46 -10.85 5.01
N ILE A 91 -1.62 -11.96 5.73
CA ILE A 91 -0.73 -13.12 5.67
C ILE A 91 -1.56 -14.33 5.29
N VAL A 92 -1.14 -15.04 4.25
CA VAL A 92 -1.81 -16.23 3.75
C VAL A 92 -0.93 -17.47 3.87
N LEU A 93 -1.58 -18.64 3.90
CA LEU A 93 -0.94 -19.94 3.86
C LEU A 93 -1.07 -20.54 2.45
N LEU A 94 0.06 -20.86 1.83
CA LEU A 94 0.13 -21.56 0.55
C LEU A 94 1.16 -22.68 0.68
N ASP A 95 0.77 -23.93 0.38
CA ASP A 95 1.65 -25.11 0.46
C ASP A 95 2.41 -25.26 1.79
N GLY A 96 1.72 -24.94 2.91
CA GLY A 96 2.30 -25.01 4.26
C GLY A 96 3.25 -23.86 4.61
N LYS A 97 3.42 -22.89 3.71
CA LYS A 97 4.29 -21.73 3.84
C LYS A 97 3.51 -20.44 3.98
N ARG A 98 4.07 -19.48 4.71
CA ARG A 98 3.47 -18.17 4.96
C ARG A 98 3.95 -17.16 3.93
N TYR A 99 3.01 -16.41 3.37
CA TYR A 99 3.26 -15.34 2.40
C TYR A 99 2.55 -14.06 2.85
N LEU A 100 3.19 -12.92 2.63
CA LEU A 100 2.47 -11.64 2.61
C LEU A 100 1.47 -11.65 1.46
N LEU A 101 0.26 -11.15 1.67
CA LEU A 101 -0.71 -10.88 0.63
C LEU A 101 -0.82 -9.36 0.48
N GLU A 102 -0.47 -8.83 -0.68
CA GLU A 102 -0.46 -7.38 -0.92
C GLU A 102 -1.35 -7.04 -2.12
N TYR A 103 -2.21 -6.02 -2.00
CA TYR A 103 -3.00 -5.51 -3.11
C TYR A 103 -2.46 -4.16 -3.60
N LYS A 104 -2.26 -4.02 -4.91
CA LYS A 104 -1.84 -2.75 -5.52
C LYS A 104 -2.70 -2.40 -6.72
N THR A 105 -3.31 -1.21 -6.68
CA THR A 105 -3.94 -0.61 -7.86
C THR A 105 -2.96 0.36 -8.51
N SER A 106 -2.78 0.28 -9.83
CA SER A 106 -1.81 1.16 -10.51
C SER A 106 -2.27 1.60 -11.90
N GLY A 107 -1.86 2.80 -12.30
CA GLY A 107 -2.17 3.36 -13.63
C GLY A 107 -1.13 3.03 -14.72
N ILE A 108 -0.01 2.39 -14.36
CA ILE A 108 1.01 1.93 -15.30
C ILE A 108 0.71 0.49 -15.75
N THR A 109 1.42 -0.02 -16.77
CA THR A 109 1.24 -1.42 -17.22
C THR A 109 1.81 -2.40 -16.20
N TYR A 110 1.37 -3.67 -16.26
CA TYR A 110 1.86 -4.72 -15.36
C TYR A 110 3.39 -4.91 -15.47
N ASP A 111 3.94 -4.95 -16.68
CA ASP A 111 5.38 -5.11 -16.90
C ASP A 111 6.18 -3.97 -16.25
N HIS A 112 5.72 -2.72 -16.43
CA HIS A 112 6.39 -1.59 -15.81
C HIS A 112 6.22 -1.58 -14.28
N PHE A 113 5.05 -2.02 -13.80
CA PHE A 113 4.80 -2.19 -12.38
C PHE A 113 5.78 -3.20 -11.77
N ILE A 114 5.97 -4.37 -12.37
CA ILE A 114 6.83 -5.40 -11.80
C ILE A 114 8.32 -5.03 -11.89
N GLU A 115 8.74 -4.28 -12.92
CA GLU A 115 10.10 -3.72 -12.99
C GLU A 115 10.40 -2.76 -11.83
N GLN A 116 9.47 -1.85 -11.53
CA GLN A 116 9.61 -0.92 -10.41
C GLN A 116 9.46 -1.61 -9.06
N TYR A 117 8.49 -2.52 -8.95
CA TYR A 117 8.12 -3.15 -7.69
C TYR A 117 9.04 -4.32 -7.33
N GLY A 118 9.64 -5.00 -8.30
CA GLY A 118 10.64 -6.06 -8.08
C GLY A 118 11.94 -5.54 -7.43
N GLY A 119 12.24 -4.25 -7.59
CA GLY A 119 13.31 -3.54 -6.86
C GLY A 119 12.83 -2.88 -5.56
N ASN A 120 11.55 -2.98 -5.21
CA ASN A 120 10.98 -2.30 -4.06
C ASN A 120 11.35 -3.01 -2.75
N ARG A 121 11.89 -2.22 -1.82
CA ARG A 121 12.35 -2.69 -0.51
C ARG A 121 11.21 -3.01 0.45
N GLN A 122 9.98 -2.61 0.13
CA GLN A 122 8.79 -2.87 0.94
C GLN A 122 8.55 -4.38 1.13
N ILE A 123 8.67 -5.18 0.07
CA ILE A 123 8.48 -6.64 0.18
C ILE A 123 9.57 -7.27 1.04
N THR A 124 10.82 -6.86 0.87
CA THR A 124 11.92 -7.33 1.73
C THR A 124 11.68 -6.94 3.18
N LEU A 125 11.23 -5.70 3.44
CA LEU A 125 10.92 -5.20 4.78
C LEU A 125 9.87 -6.06 5.47
N TYR A 126 8.71 -6.27 4.84
CA TYR A 126 7.66 -7.09 5.43
C TYR A 126 8.06 -8.55 5.56
N SER A 127 8.78 -9.10 4.56
CA SER A 127 9.25 -10.48 4.59
C SER A 127 10.22 -10.74 5.75
N GLU A 128 11.09 -9.78 6.03
CA GLU A 128 12.00 -9.82 7.18
C GLU A 128 11.27 -9.62 8.50
N ALA A 129 10.39 -8.63 8.60
CA ALA A 129 9.71 -8.31 9.85
C ALA A 129 8.72 -9.39 10.28
N LEU A 130 8.00 -9.99 9.34
CA LEU A 130 6.95 -10.98 9.60
C LEU A 130 7.45 -12.43 9.48
N GLN A 131 8.72 -12.62 9.08
CA GLN A 131 9.34 -13.93 8.88
C GLN A 131 8.50 -14.80 7.92
N VAL A 132 8.21 -14.23 6.75
CA VAL A 132 7.47 -14.90 5.66
C VAL A 132 8.39 -15.18 4.46
N GLU A 133 8.02 -16.15 3.64
CA GLU A 133 8.85 -16.65 2.53
C GLU A 133 8.99 -15.62 1.41
N GLY A 134 7.94 -14.83 1.20
CA GLY A 134 7.85 -13.78 0.20
C GLY A 134 6.46 -13.14 0.21
N ALA A 135 6.05 -12.58 -0.92
CA ALA A 135 4.77 -11.92 -1.08
C ALA A 135 4.02 -12.40 -2.32
N ALA A 136 2.73 -12.70 -2.17
CA ALA A 136 1.75 -12.76 -3.24
C ALA A 136 1.26 -11.33 -3.52
N VAL A 137 1.80 -10.71 -4.56
CA VAL A 137 1.46 -9.34 -4.98
C VAL A 137 0.36 -9.40 -6.02
N ARG A 138 -0.78 -8.79 -5.70
CA ARG A 138 -1.95 -8.71 -6.55
C ARG A 138 -2.07 -7.33 -7.17
N TYR A 139 -1.74 -7.27 -8.45
CA TYR A 139 -1.81 -6.07 -9.26
C TYR A 139 -3.19 -5.93 -9.90
N ILE A 140 -3.77 -4.73 -9.82
CA ILE A 140 -5.01 -4.34 -10.48
C ILE A 140 -4.76 -3.06 -11.29
N GLY A 141 -4.78 -3.18 -12.61
CA GLY A 141 -4.52 -2.08 -13.54
C GLY A 141 -5.71 -1.15 -13.68
N LYS A 142 -5.53 0.13 -13.37
CA LYS A 142 -6.55 1.17 -13.52
C LYS A 142 -6.82 1.43 -15.00
N THR A 143 -8.08 1.70 -15.32
CA THR A 143 -8.52 2.11 -16.66
C THR A 143 -9.03 3.55 -16.63
N ARG A 144 -8.73 4.30 -17.69
CA ARG A 144 -9.28 5.66 -17.91
C ARG A 144 -10.47 5.67 -18.86
N LYS A 145 -10.96 4.50 -19.27
CA LYS A 145 -12.09 4.36 -20.20
C LYS A 145 -13.32 5.08 -19.65
N GLN A 146 -14.05 5.74 -20.53
CA GLN A 146 -15.26 6.49 -20.21
C GLN A 146 -16.51 5.73 -20.70
N PRO A 147 -17.71 6.05 -20.18
CA PRO A 147 -18.95 5.56 -20.75
C PRO A 147 -19.08 5.96 -22.22
N GLN A 148 -19.61 5.06 -23.04
CA GLN A 148 -19.92 5.34 -24.44
C GLN A 148 -21.17 6.25 -24.55
N LYS A 149 -21.36 6.88 -25.71
CA LYS A 149 -22.51 7.76 -25.93
C LYS A 149 -23.82 6.99 -25.77
N GLY A 150 -24.63 7.38 -24.79
CA GLY A 150 -25.92 6.73 -24.47
C GLY A 150 -25.80 5.45 -23.64
N GLU A 151 -24.59 5.08 -23.21
CA GLU A 151 -24.37 3.96 -22.29
C GLU A 151 -24.82 4.33 -20.88
N THR A 152 -25.59 3.46 -20.24
CA THR A 152 -25.95 3.61 -18.82
C THR A 152 -24.76 3.26 -17.93
N LEU A 153 -24.75 3.72 -16.68
CA LEU A 153 -23.68 3.38 -15.74
C LEU A 153 -23.56 1.86 -15.53
N GLU A 154 -24.69 1.15 -15.47
CA GLU A 154 -24.73 -0.32 -15.39
C GLU A 154 -24.16 -0.98 -16.65
N GLY A 155 -24.48 -0.46 -17.84
CA GLY A 155 -23.89 -0.95 -19.09
C GLY A 155 -22.38 -0.75 -19.13
N TYR A 156 -21.92 0.42 -18.66
CA TYR A 156 -20.49 0.74 -18.53
C TYR A 156 -19.77 -0.22 -17.58
N LYS A 157 -20.34 -0.48 -16.39
CA LYS A 157 -19.79 -1.45 -15.43
C LYS A 157 -19.70 -2.85 -16.02
N ALA A 158 -20.79 -3.33 -16.64
CA ALA A 158 -20.84 -4.66 -17.24
C ALA A 158 -19.78 -4.83 -18.34
N ARG A 159 -19.67 -3.85 -19.24
CA ARG A 159 -18.68 -3.87 -20.33
C ARG A 159 -17.24 -3.85 -19.80
N LEU A 160 -16.95 -3.00 -18.80
CA LEU A 160 -15.62 -2.96 -18.22
C LEU A 160 -15.27 -4.25 -17.47
N LEU A 161 -16.22 -4.83 -16.74
CA LEU A 161 -16.01 -6.08 -16.04
C LEU A 161 -15.73 -7.22 -17.02
N GLU A 162 -16.49 -7.33 -18.10
CA GLU A 162 -16.23 -8.31 -19.17
C GLU A 162 -14.81 -8.16 -19.73
N GLU A 163 -14.38 -6.93 -20.01
CA GLU A 163 -13.02 -6.65 -20.48
C GLU A 163 -11.94 -7.09 -19.47
N PHE A 164 -12.13 -6.79 -18.19
CA PHE A 164 -11.19 -7.19 -17.13
C PHE A 164 -11.12 -8.71 -16.98
N LEU A 165 -12.24 -9.41 -17.10
CA LEU A 165 -12.30 -10.87 -17.04
C LEU A 165 -11.70 -11.53 -18.29
N ALA A 166 -11.76 -10.87 -19.45
CA ALA A 166 -11.20 -11.37 -20.70
C ALA A 166 -9.70 -11.11 -20.86
N THR A 167 -9.15 -10.11 -20.15
CA THR A 167 -7.75 -9.67 -20.31
C THR A 167 -6.89 -10.15 -19.16
N ASN A 168 -5.76 -10.79 -19.47
CA ASN A 168 -4.86 -11.36 -18.47
C ASN A 168 -3.79 -10.39 -17.92
N ASP A 169 -3.73 -9.14 -18.37
CA ASP A 169 -2.71 -8.15 -17.96
C ASP A 169 -3.25 -7.07 -17.00
N LYS A 170 -4.56 -7.06 -16.73
CA LYS A 170 -5.23 -6.08 -15.87
C LYS A 170 -5.37 -6.53 -14.44
N VAL A 171 -5.43 -7.83 -14.20
CA VAL A 171 -5.60 -8.40 -12.86
C VAL A 171 -4.63 -9.57 -12.78
N VAL A 172 -3.48 -9.34 -12.15
CA VAL A 172 -2.34 -10.25 -12.20
C VAL A 172 -1.84 -10.53 -10.79
N GLU A 173 -1.63 -11.80 -10.47
CA GLU A 173 -0.94 -12.21 -9.26
C GLU A 173 0.49 -12.61 -9.60
N THR A 174 1.44 -12.19 -8.79
CA THR A 174 2.83 -12.64 -8.90
C THR A 174 3.46 -12.79 -7.54
N PHE A 175 4.31 -13.81 -7.44
CA PHE A 175 5.05 -14.11 -6.23
C PHE A 175 6.43 -13.49 -6.30
N LEU A 176 6.75 -12.65 -5.32
CA LEU A 176 8.05 -12.03 -5.15
C LEU A 176 8.77 -12.61 -3.94
N PHE A 177 10.02 -12.99 -4.15
CA PHE A 177 10.86 -13.65 -3.15
C PHE A 177 12.15 -12.85 -2.96
N PRO A 178 12.34 -12.21 -1.80
CA PRO A 178 13.61 -11.56 -1.51
C PRO A 178 14.73 -12.59 -1.37
N THR A 179 15.81 -12.43 -2.12
CA THR A 179 16.98 -13.30 -2.03
C THR A 179 17.72 -13.12 -0.70
N PRO A 180 18.55 -14.08 -0.26
CA PRO A 180 19.38 -13.92 0.93
C PRO A 180 20.26 -12.65 0.89
N GLU A 181 20.78 -12.29 -0.28
CA GLU A 181 21.61 -11.09 -0.48
C GLU A 181 20.78 -9.83 -0.31
N GLN A 182 19.58 -9.76 -0.90
CA GLN A 182 18.67 -8.63 -0.73
C GLN A 182 18.26 -8.44 0.73
N ARG A 183 18.02 -9.54 1.45
CA ARG A 183 17.70 -9.52 2.89
C ARG A 183 18.88 -8.99 3.71
N ALA A 184 20.08 -9.48 3.45
CA ALA A 184 21.30 -9.00 4.14
C ALA A 184 21.59 -7.52 3.87
N GLU A 185 21.46 -7.09 2.61
CA GLU A 185 21.62 -5.69 2.21
C GLU A 185 20.57 -4.82 2.91
N PHE A 186 19.31 -5.24 2.92
CA PHE A 186 18.23 -4.52 3.57
C PHE A 186 18.50 -4.31 5.07
N GLN A 187 18.92 -5.35 5.79
CA GLN A 187 19.26 -5.27 7.22
C GLN A 187 20.41 -4.27 7.46
N ALA A 188 21.45 -4.28 6.61
CA ALA A 188 22.55 -3.33 6.71
C ALA A 188 22.09 -1.89 6.46
N GLN A 189 21.24 -1.67 5.47
CA GLN A 189 20.70 -0.34 5.16
C GLN A 189 19.75 0.15 6.26
N LEU A 190 18.94 -0.72 6.85
CA LEU A 190 18.05 -0.39 7.97
C LEU A 190 18.87 0.02 9.20
N TRP A 191 19.91 -0.74 9.55
CA TRP A 191 20.84 -0.35 10.61
C TRP A 191 21.51 0.98 10.29
N HIS A 192 22.01 1.17 9.08
CA HIS A 192 22.65 2.43 8.67
C HIS A 192 21.72 3.64 8.83
N ALA A 193 20.44 3.50 8.46
CA ALA A 193 19.44 4.54 8.65
C ALA A 193 19.34 4.98 10.12
N THR A 194 19.37 4.04 11.07
CA THR A 194 19.36 4.38 12.51
C THR A 194 20.57 5.22 12.93
N GLN A 195 21.74 4.96 12.33
CA GLN A 195 22.97 5.70 12.63
C GLN A 195 22.89 7.13 12.09
N VAL A 196 22.37 7.29 10.87
CA VAL A 196 22.14 8.59 10.24
C VAL A 196 21.16 9.42 11.08
N MET A 197 19.99 8.87 11.40
CA MET A 197 18.99 9.56 12.23
C MET A 197 19.54 9.90 13.62
N GLY A 198 20.30 8.98 14.23
CA GLY A 198 20.96 9.24 15.51
C GLY A 198 21.98 10.37 15.45
N PHE A 199 22.76 10.46 14.38
CA PHE A 199 23.72 11.55 14.17
C PHE A 199 23.02 12.88 13.98
N GLU A 200 22.00 12.93 13.12
CA GLU A 200 21.18 14.11 12.82
C GLU A 200 20.54 14.67 14.09
N ARG A 201 19.88 13.81 14.87
CA ARG A 201 19.27 14.18 16.15
C ARG A 201 20.29 14.78 17.12
N ARG A 202 21.49 14.20 17.24
CA ARG A 202 22.54 14.72 18.14
C ARG A 202 23.10 16.06 17.68
N ARG A 203 23.07 16.36 16.38
CA ARG A 203 23.58 17.59 15.80
C ARG A 203 22.51 18.67 15.62
N GLY A 204 21.25 18.34 15.85
CA GLY A 204 20.13 19.25 15.56
C GLY A 204 20.01 19.57 14.07
N VAL A 205 20.44 18.64 13.20
CA VAL A 205 20.40 18.82 11.74
C VAL A 205 19.27 17.99 11.18
N LEU A 206 18.42 18.59 10.35
CA LEU A 206 17.40 17.90 9.56
C LEU A 206 17.83 17.96 8.09
N ARG A 207 18.10 16.79 7.47
CA ARG A 207 18.42 16.75 6.05
C ARG A 207 17.16 16.97 5.23
N LYS A 208 17.24 17.88 4.25
CA LYS A 208 16.19 18.10 3.26
C LYS A 208 16.47 17.22 2.04
N ASN A 209 15.50 16.39 1.66
CA ASN A 209 15.55 15.66 0.39
C ASN A 209 14.99 16.55 -0.73
N TYR A 210 15.84 17.40 -1.32
CA TYR A 210 15.41 18.40 -2.30
C TYR A 210 14.75 17.79 -3.55
N HIS A 211 15.04 16.53 -3.89
CA HIS A 211 14.39 15.84 -5.00
C HIS A 211 12.89 15.56 -4.74
N ALA A 212 12.47 15.49 -3.48
CA ALA A 212 11.08 15.28 -3.09
C ALA A 212 10.33 16.59 -2.78
N CYS A 213 10.95 17.75 -2.98
CA CYS A 213 10.35 19.03 -2.56
C CYS A 213 9.22 19.53 -3.46
N ALA A 214 9.15 19.11 -4.73
CA ALA A 214 8.19 19.66 -5.70
C ALA A 214 6.72 19.47 -5.29
N ASP A 215 6.39 18.31 -4.74
CA ASP A 215 5.02 17.94 -4.34
C ASP A 215 4.91 17.71 -2.81
N CYS A 216 5.79 18.35 -2.03
CA CYS A 216 5.84 18.15 -0.59
C CYS A 216 4.76 18.96 0.13
N GLU A 217 3.79 18.28 0.74
CA GLU A 217 2.73 18.90 1.56
C GLU A 217 3.26 19.74 2.75
N PHE A 218 4.47 19.44 3.22
CA PHE A 218 5.14 20.15 4.30
C PHE A 218 6.02 21.31 3.83
N HIS A 219 5.93 21.74 2.57
CA HIS A 219 6.77 22.82 2.02
C HIS A 219 6.71 24.09 2.89
N ALA A 220 5.51 24.59 3.18
CA ALA A 220 5.32 25.82 3.95
C ALA A 220 5.94 25.72 5.36
N ALA A 221 5.77 24.58 6.04
CA ALA A 221 6.41 24.33 7.34
C ALA A 221 7.94 24.24 7.23
N CYS A 222 8.46 23.58 6.19
CA CYS A 222 9.89 23.34 5.96
C CYS A 222 10.67 24.63 5.65
N TYR A 223 10.01 25.58 4.99
CA TYR A 223 10.55 26.92 4.68
C TYR A 223 10.14 27.99 5.68
N GLN A 224 9.30 27.64 6.66
CA GLN A 224 8.75 28.55 7.67
C GLN A 224 8.07 29.77 7.02
N GLU A 225 7.26 29.52 5.99
CA GLU A 225 6.46 30.55 5.32
C GLU A 225 5.47 31.20 6.30
N ASP A 226 5.05 32.43 6.01
CA ASP A 226 4.11 33.14 6.88
C ASP A 226 2.83 32.32 7.11
N ASN A 227 2.40 32.24 8.37
CA ASN A 227 1.22 31.49 8.82
C ASN A 227 1.25 29.98 8.58
N TRP A 228 2.42 29.36 8.35
CA TRP A 228 2.49 27.90 8.19
C TRP A 228 1.84 27.15 9.37
N GLN A 229 1.96 27.66 10.60
CA GLN A 229 1.38 27.03 11.79
C GLN A 229 -0.14 26.90 11.77
N SER A 230 -0.87 27.74 11.00
CA SER A 230 -2.32 27.58 10.85
C SER A 230 -2.71 26.48 9.85
N LEU A 231 -1.74 26.00 9.05
CA LEU A 231 -1.95 24.95 8.04
C LEU A 231 -1.75 23.54 8.60
N TYR A 232 -1.05 23.40 9.72
CA TYR A 232 -0.67 22.10 10.26
C TYR A 232 -1.01 21.97 11.74
N THR A 233 -1.44 20.78 12.13
CA THR A 233 -1.56 20.40 13.55
C THR A 233 -0.47 19.38 13.87
N ARG A 234 0.15 19.51 15.04
CA ARG A 234 1.10 18.51 15.51
C ARG A 234 0.30 17.32 16.05
N SER A 235 0.51 16.14 15.47
CA SER A 235 -0.05 14.92 16.03
C SER A 235 0.54 14.62 17.42
N GLU A 236 -0.32 14.21 18.36
CA GLU A 236 0.08 13.75 19.69
C GLU A 236 0.38 12.24 19.71
N THR A 237 -0.03 11.53 18.65
CA THR A 237 0.27 10.11 18.41
C THR A 237 1.51 9.99 17.53
N SER A 238 2.36 9.00 17.83
CA SER A 238 3.58 8.78 17.04
C SER A 238 3.28 8.17 15.66
N HIS A 239 2.17 7.45 15.53
CA HIS A 239 1.67 6.92 14.26
C HIS A 239 0.18 6.60 14.40
N ASP A 240 -0.66 7.12 13.50
CA ASP A 240 -2.12 6.97 13.61
C ASP A 240 -2.59 5.53 13.28
N GLU A 241 -1.80 4.82 12.47
CA GLU A 241 -2.11 3.44 12.06
C GLU A 241 -1.48 2.34 12.93
N LEU A 242 -0.59 2.68 13.88
CA LEU A 242 0.08 1.69 14.74
C LEU A 242 -0.29 1.93 16.20
N GLN A 243 -1.37 1.29 16.64
CA GLN A 243 -1.90 1.53 17.99
C GLN A 243 -0.98 1.02 19.09
N ASN A 244 -0.06 0.10 18.75
CA ASN A 244 0.84 -0.57 19.70
C ASN A 244 2.32 -0.19 19.58
N ALA A 245 2.70 0.76 18.70
CA ALA A 245 4.09 1.18 18.57
C ALA A 245 4.51 2.05 19.77
N ARG A 246 5.23 1.47 20.74
CA ARG A 246 5.86 2.17 21.87
C ARG A 246 7.37 1.97 21.86
#